data_AF-A0A2E6VCQ9-F1
#
_entry.id   AF-A0A2E6VCQ9-F1
#
_cell.length_a   1.000
_cell.length_b   1.000
_cell.length_c   1.000
_cell.angle_alpha   90.00
_cell.angle_beta   90.00
_cell.angle_gamma   90.00
#
_symmetry.space_group_name_H-M   'P 1'
#
loop_
_entity.id
_entity.type
_entity.pdbx_description
1 polymer ?
#
loop_
_entity_poly.entity_id
_entity_poly.type
_entity_poly.pdbx_seq_one_letter_code
_entity_poly.pdbx_strand_id
1 'polypeptide(L)'
;LTVECDAVPTAETLTANDNCGDATVSFDEATTAGTCDNDYTLTRTWTASDACGNDTVHTQVITVQDTTAPTFNEALPADVTVECDAVPTAETLTANDNCGDATVTFEETTTAGTCDNEYTLTRVWTATDACGNETVHTQTITVQDTTAPTFNETLPTDLTVECDAVPTADTLTANDNCGDATVTFEEEITNGACMGDYIIERTWIATDACGNDAIHIQIITVQDTTPPDLVNPFDENILTSCDDIPEVPELVFEDSCSNNISVSFNEASTQTNDFEDYSIIRTWTVTDDCGNVAEFTQNITVEISNVINAFDANRCVLDSEFDLFDLLSGDFSMDGTWSVVSGDATIDGSLFDPSTVEVGIYTFIYSITDGPCPTEVEVNVTIDDDCVVLPCGAEDVVISKTVTANGDSYNEFFTITGVEDCGFVIELQIFNRWGAEIYKNNNYQNDWNGDAHGSSVGNSGKVPTGTYYYVINLKNSGLKPFAGPIYVATDK
;
A
#
# COMPACT_ATOMS: atom_id res chain seq x y z
N LEU A 1 -30.27 -105.39 30.63
CA LEU A 1 -29.38 -104.35 31.19
C LEU A 1 -28.85 -103.55 30.01
N THR A 2 -28.82 -102.23 30.06
CA THR A 2 -28.20 -101.41 29.00
C THR A 2 -26.98 -100.72 29.56
N VAL A 3 -25.87 -100.75 28.83
CA VAL A 3 -24.58 -100.17 29.22
C VAL A 3 -23.92 -99.51 28.01
N GLU A 4 -23.03 -98.57 28.26
CA GLU A 4 -22.21 -97.96 27.20
C GLU A 4 -20.85 -98.65 27.13
N CYS A 5 -20.51 -99.15 25.96
CA CYS A 5 -19.18 -99.62 25.57
C CYS A 5 -18.52 -100.52 26.62
N ASP A 6 -17.42 -100.07 27.24
CA ASP A 6 -16.64 -100.89 28.17
C ASP A 6 -17.34 -101.15 29.52
N ALA A 7 -18.54 -100.60 29.75
CA ALA A 7 -19.31 -100.79 30.97
C ALA A 7 -20.04 -102.15 31.06
N VAL A 8 -19.72 -103.11 30.20
CA VAL A 8 -20.27 -104.48 30.28
C VAL A 8 -19.83 -105.16 31.59
N PRO A 9 -20.76 -105.55 32.48
CA PRO A 9 -20.39 -106.22 33.72
C PRO A 9 -19.78 -107.59 33.45
N THR A 10 -18.84 -108.01 34.31
CA THR A 10 -18.27 -109.35 34.29
C THR A 10 -19.35 -110.42 34.49
N ALA A 11 -19.22 -111.58 33.83
CA ALA A 11 -20.16 -112.68 34.00
C ALA A 11 -20.12 -113.24 35.44
N GLU A 12 -21.29 -113.44 36.05
CA GLU A 12 -21.38 -114.10 37.36
C GLU A 12 -21.16 -115.62 37.23
N THR A 13 -20.51 -116.21 38.23
CA THR A 13 -20.40 -117.67 38.37
C THR A 13 -21.60 -118.19 39.14
N LEU A 14 -22.49 -118.90 38.46
CA LEU A 14 -23.66 -119.52 39.09
C LEU A 14 -23.33 -120.94 39.58
N THR A 15 -23.86 -121.31 40.74
CA THR A 15 -23.85 -122.68 41.25
C THR A 15 -25.26 -123.25 41.20
N ALA A 16 -25.38 -124.55 40.96
CA ALA A 16 -26.66 -125.27 41.01
C ALA A 16 -26.59 -126.41 42.03
N ASN A 17 -27.73 -126.70 42.65
CA ASN A 17 -27.90 -127.80 43.60
C ASN A 17 -29.18 -128.54 43.23
N ASP A 18 -29.16 -129.87 43.31
CA ASP A 18 -30.37 -130.70 43.18
C ASP A 18 -30.68 -131.41 44.52
N ASN A 19 -31.97 -131.69 44.77
CA ASN A 19 -32.42 -132.34 46.00
C ASN A 19 -31.96 -133.81 46.11
N CYS A 20 -31.60 -134.43 44.99
CA CYS A 20 -31.17 -135.82 44.94
C CYS A 20 -29.80 -136.07 44.28
N GLY A 21 -29.00 -135.04 43.99
CA GLY A 21 -27.65 -135.19 43.43
C GLY A 21 -26.90 -133.87 43.21
N ASP A 22 -25.72 -134.00 42.60
CA ASP A 22 -24.94 -132.84 42.13
C ASP A 22 -25.51 -132.34 40.79
N ALA A 23 -25.48 -131.02 40.60
CA ALA A 23 -25.84 -130.37 39.33
C ALA A 23 -24.63 -129.59 38.79
N THR A 24 -24.41 -129.65 37.49
CA THR A 24 -23.33 -128.92 36.81
C THR A 24 -23.89 -127.75 36.02
N VAL A 25 -23.22 -126.61 36.05
CA VAL A 25 -23.60 -125.41 35.28
C VAL A 25 -22.65 -125.26 34.10
N SER A 26 -23.19 -125.20 32.89
CA SER A 26 -22.48 -124.74 31.70
C SER A 26 -22.80 -123.27 31.41
N PHE A 27 -21.81 -122.54 30.88
CA PHE A 27 -21.92 -121.13 30.53
C PHE A 27 -21.62 -120.95 29.04
N ASP A 28 -22.49 -120.24 28.35
CA ASP A 28 -22.32 -119.84 26.95
C ASP A 28 -22.60 -118.33 26.79
N GLU A 29 -21.86 -117.69 25.90
CA GLU A 29 -21.96 -116.26 25.64
C GLU A 29 -21.96 -116.00 24.13
N ALA A 30 -22.93 -115.22 23.67
CA ALA A 30 -23.08 -114.85 22.27
C ALA A 30 -23.33 -113.35 22.11
N THR A 31 -22.66 -112.74 21.12
CA THR A 31 -22.89 -111.36 20.71
C THR A 31 -23.68 -111.30 19.41
N THR A 32 -24.55 -110.30 19.30
CA THR A 32 -25.22 -109.92 18.06
C THR A 32 -24.93 -108.46 17.81
N ALA A 33 -24.31 -108.13 16.67
CA ALA A 33 -23.99 -106.76 16.29
C ALA A 33 -25.26 -105.89 16.26
N GLY A 34 -25.14 -104.67 16.77
CA GLY A 34 -26.18 -103.66 16.80
C GLY A 34 -26.22 -102.83 15.51
N THR A 35 -26.76 -101.62 15.62
CA THR A 35 -27.05 -100.75 14.48
C THR A 35 -25.90 -99.81 14.12
N CYS A 36 -25.01 -99.50 15.06
CA CYS A 36 -23.81 -98.70 14.81
C CYS A 36 -22.54 -99.49 15.17
N ASP A 37 -21.38 -98.92 14.86
CA ASP A 37 -20.10 -99.51 15.25
C ASP A 37 -19.98 -99.54 16.78
N ASN A 38 -19.51 -100.67 17.32
CA ASN A 38 -19.41 -100.95 18.76
C ASN A 38 -20.73 -101.15 19.54
N ASP A 39 -21.90 -100.98 18.90
CA ASP A 39 -23.18 -101.45 19.46
C ASP A 39 -23.31 -102.97 19.32
N TYR A 40 -23.78 -103.65 20.37
CA TYR A 40 -24.13 -105.07 20.30
C TYR A 40 -25.05 -105.51 21.44
N THR A 41 -25.81 -106.57 21.21
CA THR A 41 -26.51 -107.29 22.29
C THR A 41 -25.71 -108.52 22.68
N LEU A 42 -25.32 -108.59 23.95
CA LEU A 42 -24.67 -109.72 24.59
C LEU A 42 -25.72 -110.57 25.31
N THR A 43 -25.84 -111.84 24.93
CA THR A 43 -26.71 -112.81 25.60
C THR A 43 -25.85 -113.86 26.30
N ARG A 44 -26.00 -113.96 27.62
CA ARG A 44 -25.36 -114.97 28.46
C ARG A 44 -26.37 -116.02 28.86
N THR A 45 -26.01 -117.29 28.72
CA THR A 45 -26.87 -118.44 29.04
C THR A 45 -26.16 -119.36 30.02
N TRP A 46 -26.79 -119.61 31.16
CA TRP A 46 -26.36 -120.64 32.11
C TRP A 46 -27.34 -121.80 32.06
N THR A 47 -26.84 -123.01 31.80
CA THR A 47 -27.65 -124.23 31.80
C THR A 47 -27.18 -125.13 32.94
N ALA A 48 -28.05 -125.31 33.93
CA ALA A 48 -27.84 -126.23 35.04
C ALA A 48 -28.46 -127.59 34.68
N SER A 49 -27.63 -128.64 34.63
CA SER A 49 -28.03 -130.01 34.31
C SER A 49 -27.77 -130.94 35.50
N ASP A 50 -28.74 -131.78 35.84
CA ASP A 50 -28.56 -132.87 36.81
C ASP A 50 -28.03 -134.16 36.14
N ALA A 51 -27.68 -135.17 36.95
CA ALA A 51 -27.19 -136.46 36.43
C ALA A 51 -28.23 -137.27 35.64
N CYS A 52 -29.51 -136.90 35.71
CA CYS A 52 -30.61 -137.53 34.98
C CYS A 52 -30.91 -136.82 33.64
N GLY A 53 -30.23 -135.70 33.36
CA GLY A 53 -30.42 -134.90 32.15
C GLY A 53 -31.59 -133.92 32.23
N ASN A 54 -32.04 -133.55 33.43
CA ASN A 54 -33.00 -132.46 33.60
C ASN A 54 -32.26 -131.11 33.61
N ASP A 55 -32.77 -130.16 32.84
CA ASP A 55 -32.15 -128.86 32.65
C ASP A 55 -33.02 -127.71 33.19
N THR A 56 -32.36 -126.69 33.74
CA THR A 56 -32.95 -125.36 33.91
C THR A 56 -32.02 -124.32 33.32
N VAL A 57 -32.59 -123.37 32.59
CA VAL A 57 -31.85 -122.34 31.86
C VAL A 57 -32.13 -120.98 32.45
N HIS A 58 -31.08 -120.21 32.68
CA HIS A 58 -31.16 -118.78 32.99
C HIS A 58 -30.45 -117.97 31.90
N THR A 59 -31.07 -116.88 31.47
CA THR A 59 -30.52 -115.99 30.44
C THR A 59 -30.43 -114.56 30.95
N GLN A 60 -29.29 -113.91 30.73
CA GLN A 60 -29.10 -112.48 30.93
C GLN A 60 -28.86 -111.83 29.57
N VAL A 61 -29.62 -110.77 29.26
CA VAL A 61 -29.45 -109.96 28.06
C VAL A 61 -28.89 -108.59 28.46
N ILE A 62 -27.74 -108.25 27.88
CA ILE A 62 -27.07 -106.96 28.03
C ILE A 62 -27.06 -106.30 26.65
N THR A 63 -27.61 -105.09 26.56
CA THR A 63 -27.54 -104.25 25.36
C THR A 63 -26.42 -103.25 25.56
N VAL A 64 -25.41 -103.32 24.72
CA VAL A 64 -24.34 -102.32 24.63
C VAL A 64 -24.76 -101.35 23.54
N GLN A 65 -24.97 -100.09 23.93
CA GLN A 65 -25.33 -99.03 23.01
C GLN A 65 -24.57 -97.76 23.37
N ASP A 66 -24.02 -97.08 22.37
CA ASP A 66 -23.50 -95.73 22.54
C ASP A 66 -24.62 -94.68 22.44
N THR A 67 -24.79 -93.90 23.50
CA THR A 67 -25.75 -92.79 23.55
C THR A 67 -25.13 -91.48 24.00
N THR A 68 -23.81 -91.44 24.17
CA THR A 68 -23.09 -90.27 24.66
C THR A 68 -22.50 -89.53 23.47
N ALA A 69 -22.67 -88.21 23.43
CA ALA A 69 -22.08 -87.41 22.38
C ALA A 69 -20.58 -87.18 22.61
N PRO A 70 -19.78 -87.03 21.54
CA PRO A 70 -18.36 -86.71 21.65
C PRO A 70 -18.08 -85.43 22.43
N THR A 71 -16.86 -85.30 22.92
CA THR A 71 -16.36 -84.06 23.54
C THR A 71 -15.17 -83.51 22.76
N PHE A 72 -15.12 -82.19 22.57
CA PHE A 72 -13.97 -81.52 21.96
C PHE A 72 -12.75 -81.57 22.89
N ASN A 73 -11.56 -81.74 22.33
CA ASN A 73 -10.32 -81.85 23.08
C ASN A 73 -9.68 -80.50 23.40
N GLU A 74 -9.82 -79.54 22.49
CA GLU A 74 -9.23 -78.22 22.59
C GLU A 74 -10.18 -77.20 23.25
N ALA A 75 -9.63 -76.04 23.63
CA ALA A 75 -10.44 -74.93 24.13
C ALA A 75 -11.29 -74.36 22.97
N LEU A 76 -12.59 -74.24 23.21
CA LEU A 76 -13.52 -73.74 22.21
C LEU A 76 -13.32 -72.22 22.00
N PRO A 77 -13.21 -71.76 20.74
CA PRO A 77 -13.01 -70.34 20.46
C PRO A 77 -14.26 -69.53 20.84
N ALA A 78 -14.05 -68.38 21.48
CA ALA A 78 -15.12 -67.46 21.87
C ALA A 78 -15.49 -66.50 20.73
N ASP A 79 -16.68 -65.92 20.81
CA ASP A 79 -17.11 -64.86 19.91
C ASP A 79 -16.21 -63.62 20.05
N VAL A 80 -15.93 -62.94 18.94
CA VAL A 80 -15.10 -61.74 18.93
C VAL A 80 -15.65 -60.66 18.00
N THR A 81 -15.36 -59.41 18.32
CA THR A 81 -15.58 -58.27 17.43
C THR A 81 -14.22 -57.71 17.04
N VAL A 82 -14.00 -57.50 15.75
CA VAL A 82 -12.73 -57.03 15.18
C VAL A 82 -13.00 -55.98 14.11
N GLU A 83 -11.99 -55.19 13.80
CA GLU A 83 -12.06 -54.25 12.67
C GLU A 83 -11.32 -54.81 11.46
N CYS A 84 -11.93 -54.65 10.29
CA CYS A 84 -11.30 -54.89 9.00
C CYS A 84 -10.67 -56.30 8.90
N ASP A 85 -9.40 -56.36 8.47
CA ASP A 85 -8.63 -57.58 8.26
C ASP A 85 -8.19 -58.31 9.54
N ALA A 86 -8.58 -57.85 10.74
CA ALA A 86 -8.18 -58.46 12.01
C ALA A 86 -8.93 -59.75 12.37
N VAL A 87 -9.52 -60.43 11.38
CA VAL A 87 -10.23 -61.70 11.56
C VAL A 87 -9.26 -62.81 11.99
N PRO A 88 -9.49 -63.48 13.14
CA PRO A 88 -8.62 -64.57 13.58
C PRO A 88 -8.74 -65.79 12.65
N THR A 89 -7.63 -66.50 12.47
CA THR A 89 -7.60 -67.79 11.76
C THR A 89 -8.50 -68.81 12.44
N ALA A 90 -9.14 -69.70 11.68
CA ALA A 90 -9.97 -70.75 12.24
C ALA A 90 -9.14 -71.77 13.02
N GLU A 91 -9.58 -72.10 14.23
CA GLU A 91 -8.98 -73.16 15.04
C GLU A 91 -9.29 -74.55 14.45
N THR A 92 -8.32 -75.46 14.53
CA THR A 92 -8.51 -76.87 14.16
C THR A 92 -8.88 -77.66 15.42
N LEU A 93 -10.11 -78.15 15.49
CA LEU A 93 -10.62 -78.90 16.64
C LEU A 93 -10.62 -80.41 16.35
N THR A 94 -10.37 -81.19 17.40
CA THR A 94 -10.53 -82.64 17.43
C THR A 94 -11.49 -83.04 18.54
N ALA A 95 -12.06 -84.24 18.47
CA ALA A 95 -12.99 -84.73 19.46
C ALA A 95 -12.70 -86.19 19.81
N ASN A 96 -13.02 -86.55 21.04
CA ASN A 96 -12.94 -87.90 21.55
C ASN A 96 -14.31 -88.34 22.06
N ASP A 97 -14.56 -89.63 21.94
CA ASP A 97 -15.77 -90.27 22.44
C ASP A 97 -15.43 -91.43 23.40
N ASN A 98 -16.35 -91.79 24.29
CA ASN A 98 -16.15 -92.86 25.27
C ASN A 98 -16.26 -94.27 24.64
N CYS A 99 -16.82 -94.35 23.45
CA CYS A 99 -17.19 -95.55 22.72
C CYS A 99 -16.44 -95.73 21.40
N GLY A 100 -15.59 -94.77 21.02
CA GLY A 100 -14.75 -94.86 19.84
C GLY A 100 -14.09 -93.53 19.45
N ASP A 101 -13.76 -93.44 18.16
CA ASP A 101 -13.26 -92.20 17.56
C ASP A 101 -14.44 -91.29 17.18
N ALA A 102 -14.23 -89.98 17.29
CA ALA A 102 -15.16 -88.97 16.79
C ALA A 102 -14.53 -88.16 15.65
N THR A 103 -15.35 -87.74 14.70
CA THR A 103 -14.93 -86.92 13.56
C THR A 103 -15.46 -85.51 13.70
N VAL A 104 -14.63 -84.50 13.42
CA VAL A 104 -15.03 -83.10 13.45
C VAL A 104 -15.17 -82.56 12.03
N THR A 105 -16.32 -81.99 11.74
CA THR A 105 -16.56 -81.22 10.50
C THR A 105 -16.55 -79.73 10.83
N PHE A 106 -16.13 -78.91 9.86
CA PHE A 106 -16.05 -77.45 9.98
C PHE A 106 -16.79 -76.80 8.82
N GLU A 107 -17.68 -75.86 9.14
CA GLU A 107 -18.38 -75.02 8.18
C GLU A 107 -18.20 -73.54 8.57
N GLU A 108 -17.95 -72.69 7.56
CA GLU A 108 -17.86 -71.24 7.72
C GLU A 108 -18.83 -70.58 6.75
N THR A 109 -19.62 -69.64 7.27
CA THR A 109 -20.55 -68.84 6.49
C THR A 109 -20.33 -67.37 6.77
N THR A 110 -20.54 -66.53 5.76
CA THR A 110 -20.42 -65.07 5.85
C THR A 110 -21.77 -64.44 5.57
N THR A 111 -22.19 -63.52 6.45
CA THR A 111 -23.36 -62.67 6.24
C THR A 111 -22.89 -61.22 6.14
N ALA A 112 -23.22 -60.55 5.04
CA ALA A 112 -22.86 -59.14 4.85
C ALA A 112 -23.51 -58.25 5.91
N GLY A 113 -22.75 -57.25 6.37
CA GLY A 113 -23.17 -56.24 7.33
C GLY A 113 -23.97 -55.11 6.68
N THR A 114 -24.01 -53.97 7.38
CA THR A 114 -24.81 -52.81 6.98
C THR A 114 -24.07 -51.82 6.09
N CYS A 115 -22.75 -51.77 6.17
CA CYS A 115 -21.89 -51.01 5.26
C CYS A 115 -20.87 -51.91 4.57
N ASP A 116 -20.15 -51.33 3.60
CA ASP A 116 -19.13 -52.06 2.86
C ASP A 116 -18.01 -52.53 3.82
N ASN A 117 -17.49 -53.73 3.58
CA ASN A 117 -16.46 -54.40 4.39
C ASN A 117 -16.87 -54.78 5.83
N GLU A 118 -18.10 -54.48 6.27
CA GLU A 118 -18.68 -55.11 7.45
C GLU A 118 -19.34 -56.44 7.14
N TYR A 119 -19.14 -57.42 8.01
CA TYR A 119 -19.79 -58.72 7.91
C TYR A 119 -19.72 -59.50 9.22
N THR A 120 -20.58 -60.49 9.35
CA THR A 120 -20.49 -61.49 10.41
C THR A 120 -20.06 -62.82 9.82
N LEU A 121 -18.98 -63.39 10.34
CA LEU A 121 -18.57 -64.77 10.08
C LEU A 121 -19.15 -65.68 11.16
N THR A 122 -19.82 -66.74 10.75
CA THR A 122 -20.28 -67.80 11.65
C THR A 122 -19.54 -69.09 11.31
N ARG A 123 -18.78 -69.58 12.27
CA ARG A 123 -18.04 -70.85 12.21
C ARG A 123 -18.74 -71.90 13.04
N VAL A 124 -18.95 -73.08 12.47
CA VAL A 124 -19.59 -74.22 13.14
C VAL A 124 -18.66 -75.41 13.09
N TRP A 125 -18.40 -76.00 14.26
CA TRP A 125 -17.72 -77.28 14.38
C TRP A 125 -18.72 -78.31 14.90
N THR A 126 -18.86 -79.43 14.19
CA THR A 126 -19.73 -80.54 14.59
C THR A 126 -18.88 -81.78 14.79
N ALA A 127 -18.80 -82.26 16.02
CA ALA A 127 -18.18 -83.53 16.38
C ALA A 127 -19.24 -84.64 16.35
N THR A 128 -19.04 -85.64 15.51
CA THR A 128 -19.95 -86.78 15.32
C THR A 128 -19.20 -88.09 15.55
N ASP A 129 -19.71 -88.95 16.42
CA ASP A 129 -19.20 -90.32 16.60
C ASP A 129 -19.71 -91.28 15.49
N ALA A 130 -19.30 -92.54 15.57
CA ALA A 130 -19.74 -93.57 14.63
C ALA A 130 -21.22 -93.98 14.79
N CYS A 131 -21.84 -93.63 15.92
CA CYS A 131 -23.22 -93.94 16.27
C CYS A 131 -24.19 -92.79 15.89
N GLY A 132 -23.64 -91.64 15.48
CA GLY A 132 -24.36 -90.46 15.05
C GLY A 132 -24.73 -89.50 16.18
N ASN A 133 -24.16 -89.64 17.38
CA ASN A 133 -24.34 -88.63 18.42
C ASN A 133 -23.44 -87.42 18.12
N GLU A 134 -23.95 -86.21 18.37
CA GLU A 134 -23.31 -84.97 17.94
C GLU A 134 -23.13 -83.96 19.08
N THR A 135 -21.98 -83.29 19.06
CA THR A 135 -21.71 -82.07 19.81
C THR A 135 -21.37 -80.95 18.85
N VAL A 136 -22.08 -79.82 18.96
CA VAL A 136 -21.93 -78.66 18.07
C VAL A 136 -21.37 -77.47 18.85
N HIS A 137 -20.35 -76.82 18.31
CA HIS A 137 -19.85 -75.52 18.76
C HIS A 137 -20.02 -74.47 17.66
N THR A 138 -20.35 -73.25 18.04
CA THR A 138 -20.48 -72.12 17.13
C THR A 138 -19.68 -70.95 17.64
N GLN A 139 -18.91 -70.32 16.75
CA GLN A 139 -18.24 -69.04 16.98
C GLN A 139 -18.82 -68.00 16.02
N THR A 140 -19.14 -66.83 16.55
CA THR A 140 -19.54 -65.65 15.80
C THR A 140 -18.42 -64.61 15.83
N ILE A 141 -17.99 -64.14 14.67
CA ILE A 141 -17.00 -63.09 14.52
C ILE A 141 -17.69 -61.91 13.82
N THR A 142 -17.82 -60.80 14.54
CA THR A 142 -18.37 -59.56 13.98
C THR A 142 -17.23 -58.68 13.48
N VAL A 143 -17.19 -58.43 12.17
CA VAL A 143 -16.29 -57.47 11.54
C VAL A 143 -17.07 -56.18 11.34
N GLN A 144 -16.62 -55.12 12.00
CA GLN A 144 -17.25 -53.80 11.96
C GLN A 144 -16.20 -52.72 11.72
N ASP A 145 -16.62 -51.58 11.18
CA ASP A 145 -15.75 -50.42 11.02
C ASP A 145 -16.23 -49.26 11.91
N THR A 146 -15.44 -48.93 12.92
CA THR A 146 -15.75 -47.84 13.85
C THR A 146 -14.67 -46.76 13.91
N THR A 147 -13.65 -46.89 13.07
CA THR A 147 -12.52 -45.96 13.06
C THR A 147 -12.75 -44.94 11.97
N ALA A 148 -12.57 -43.66 12.29
CA ALA A 148 -12.69 -42.61 11.27
C ALA A 148 -11.43 -42.56 10.38
N PRO A 149 -11.58 -42.12 9.11
CA PRO A 149 -10.44 -41.92 8.23
C PRO A 149 -9.38 -40.96 8.77
N THR A 150 -8.19 -41.05 8.17
CA THR A 150 -7.12 -40.08 8.40
C THR A 150 -6.73 -39.38 7.10
N PHE A 151 -6.57 -38.06 7.15
CA PHE A 151 -6.00 -37.29 6.04
C PHE A 151 -4.54 -37.66 5.77
N ASN A 152 -4.16 -37.76 4.50
CA ASN A 152 -2.82 -38.16 4.07
C ASN A 152 -1.82 -37.00 4.03
N GLU A 153 -2.31 -35.81 3.72
CA GLU A 153 -1.51 -34.60 3.59
C GLU A 153 -1.40 -33.84 4.92
N THR A 154 -0.49 -32.86 4.95
CA THR A 154 -0.44 -31.91 6.05
C THR A 154 -1.65 -30.99 5.98
N LEU A 155 -2.40 -30.87 7.07
CA LEU A 155 -3.61 -30.07 7.10
C LEU A 155 -3.29 -28.57 7.03
N PRO A 156 -4.03 -27.79 6.22
CA PRO A 156 -3.83 -26.36 6.12
C PRO A 156 -4.17 -25.67 7.44
N THR A 157 -3.38 -24.65 7.81
CA THR A 157 -3.58 -23.89 9.04
C THR A 157 -4.30 -22.57 8.78
N ASP A 158 -4.95 -22.04 9.82
CA ASP A 158 -5.55 -20.71 9.78
C ASP A 158 -4.51 -19.63 9.46
N LEU A 159 -4.95 -18.58 8.78
CA LEU A 159 -4.09 -17.45 8.42
C LEU A 159 -4.87 -16.15 8.20
N THR A 160 -4.13 -15.05 8.22
CA THR A 160 -4.63 -13.71 7.92
C THR A 160 -3.89 -13.18 6.70
N VAL A 161 -4.63 -12.66 5.71
CA VAL A 161 -4.09 -12.14 4.45
C VAL A 161 -4.68 -10.77 4.13
N GLU A 162 -3.92 -10.00 3.37
CA GLU A 162 -4.36 -8.73 2.82
C GLU A 162 -5.05 -8.96 1.47
N CYS A 163 -6.27 -8.45 1.33
CA CYS A 163 -7.00 -8.38 0.06
C CYS A 163 -7.05 -9.73 -0.69
N ASP A 164 -6.68 -9.72 -1.97
CA ASP A 164 -6.71 -10.85 -2.89
C ASP A 164 -5.61 -11.91 -2.64
N ALA A 165 -4.80 -11.79 -1.57
CA ALA A 165 -3.73 -12.74 -1.25
C ALA A 165 -4.24 -14.08 -0.66
N VAL A 166 -5.50 -14.42 -0.92
CA VAL A 166 -6.12 -15.69 -0.51
C VAL A 166 -5.46 -16.87 -1.25
N PRO A 167 -4.88 -17.85 -0.53
CA PRO A 167 -4.32 -19.03 -1.18
C PRO A 167 -5.41 -19.93 -1.77
N THR A 168 -5.08 -20.62 -2.85
CA THR A 168 -5.94 -21.67 -3.42
C THR A 168 -6.17 -22.78 -2.39
N ALA A 169 -7.37 -23.36 -2.36
CA ALA A 169 -7.68 -24.47 -1.46
C ALA A 169 -6.80 -25.70 -1.75
N ASP A 170 -6.30 -26.32 -0.68
CA ASP A 170 -5.56 -27.57 -0.79
C ASP A 170 -6.50 -28.71 -1.20
N THR A 171 -5.99 -29.59 -2.07
CA THR A 171 -6.66 -30.85 -2.40
C THR A 171 -6.18 -31.92 -1.42
N LEU A 172 -7.08 -32.35 -0.53
CA LEU A 172 -6.77 -33.38 0.46
C LEU A 172 -7.31 -34.74 0.03
N THR A 173 -6.63 -35.79 0.46
CA THR A 173 -7.05 -37.17 0.35
C THR A 173 -7.03 -37.82 1.73
N ALA A 174 -7.76 -38.92 1.90
CA ALA A 174 -7.80 -39.65 3.15
C ALA A 174 -7.73 -41.16 2.90
N ASN A 175 -7.18 -41.86 3.88
CA ASN A 175 -7.14 -43.30 3.93
C ASN A 175 -7.84 -43.79 5.19
N ASP A 176 -8.41 -44.98 5.09
CA ASP A 176 -9.05 -45.67 6.20
C ASP A 176 -8.44 -47.07 6.42
N ASN A 177 -8.59 -47.63 7.61
CA ASN A 177 -8.07 -48.97 7.93
C ASN A 177 -8.96 -50.11 7.36
N CYS A 178 -10.23 -49.84 7.09
CA CYS A 178 -11.26 -50.76 6.63
C CYS A 178 -11.65 -50.54 5.15
N GLY A 179 -11.06 -49.57 4.46
CA GLY A 179 -11.30 -49.37 3.04
C GLY A 179 -10.80 -48.04 2.49
N ASP A 180 -11.47 -47.59 1.44
CA ASP A 180 -11.24 -46.28 0.84
C ASP A 180 -12.05 -45.21 1.60
N ALA A 181 -11.48 -44.02 1.73
CA ALA A 181 -12.18 -42.84 2.24
C ALA A 181 -12.34 -41.81 1.13
N THR A 182 -13.44 -41.07 1.18
CA THR A 182 -13.73 -39.99 0.23
C THR A 182 -13.68 -38.64 0.93
N VAL A 183 -13.02 -37.66 0.32
CA VAL A 183 -12.94 -36.30 0.86
C VAL A 183 -13.87 -35.38 0.09
N THR A 184 -14.75 -34.70 0.82
CA THR A 184 -15.55 -33.59 0.30
C THR A 184 -15.01 -32.25 0.79
N PHE A 185 -15.21 -31.20 0.00
CA PHE A 185 -14.74 -29.85 0.28
C PHE A 185 -15.88 -28.87 0.13
N GLU A 186 -16.05 -28.00 1.13
CA GLU A 186 -16.98 -26.89 1.14
C GLU A 186 -16.26 -25.60 1.56
N GLU A 187 -16.67 -24.49 0.97
CA GLU A 187 -16.13 -23.16 1.26
C GLU A 187 -17.29 -22.19 1.47
N GLU A 188 -17.31 -21.55 2.64
CA GLU A 188 -18.26 -20.49 2.96
C GLU A 188 -17.54 -19.16 3.18
N ILE A 189 -18.12 -18.09 2.64
CA ILE A 189 -17.59 -16.73 2.78
C ILE A 189 -18.57 -15.90 3.60
N THR A 190 -18.07 -15.33 4.70
CA THR A 190 -18.82 -14.39 5.54
C THR A 190 -18.19 -13.02 5.46
N ASN A 191 -18.95 -12.01 5.04
CA ASN A 191 -18.48 -10.63 5.02
C ASN A 191 -18.08 -10.15 6.42
N GLY A 192 -16.96 -9.44 6.48
CA GLY A 192 -16.40 -8.84 7.68
C GLY A 192 -17.08 -7.52 8.06
N ALA A 193 -16.44 -6.82 9.01
CA ALA A 193 -16.95 -5.55 9.52
C ALA A 193 -16.71 -4.39 8.55
N CYS A 194 -15.58 -4.40 7.84
CA CYS A 194 -15.30 -3.46 6.76
C CYS A 194 -15.80 -3.98 5.40
N MET A 195 -16.06 -3.05 4.47
CA MET A 195 -16.26 -3.36 3.06
C MET A 195 -14.94 -3.85 2.45
N GLY A 196 -14.89 -5.11 2.02
CA GLY A 196 -13.67 -5.75 1.51
C GLY A 196 -13.09 -6.79 2.46
N ASP A 197 -13.35 -6.65 3.78
CA ASP A 197 -13.04 -7.70 4.75
C ASP A 197 -14.01 -8.86 4.60
N TYR A 198 -13.50 -10.08 4.72
CA TYR A 198 -14.32 -11.28 4.81
C TYR A 198 -13.54 -12.43 5.45
N ILE A 199 -14.27 -13.39 5.99
CA ILE A 199 -13.74 -14.63 6.51
C ILE A 199 -14.13 -15.74 5.54
N ILE A 200 -13.14 -16.50 5.09
CA ILE A 200 -13.37 -17.75 4.38
C ILE A 200 -13.24 -18.89 5.40
N GLU A 201 -14.28 -19.70 5.51
CA GLU A 201 -14.27 -20.96 6.25
C GLU A 201 -14.25 -22.10 5.23
N ARG A 202 -13.17 -22.90 5.25
CA ARG A 202 -13.01 -24.08 4.40
C ARG A 202 -13.16 -25.33 5.26
N THR A 203 -14.03 -26.24 4.84
CA THR A 203 -14.29 -27.49 5.53
C THR A 203 -13.97 -28.67 4.62
N TRP A 204 -13.10 -29.56 5.08
CA TRP A 204 -12.86 -30.86 4.45
C TRP A 204 -13.45 -31.95 5.34
N ILE A 205 -14.27 -32.82 4.76
CA ILE A 205 -14.86 -33.96 5.46
C ILE A 205 -14.40 -35.23 4.74
N ALA A 206 -13.61 -36.04 5.43
CA ALA A 206 -13.24 -37.38 5.00
C ALA A 206 -14.23 -38.39 5.58
N THR A 207 -14.97 -39.06 4.71
CA THR A 207 -16.00 -40.05 5.06
C THR A 207 -15.62 -41.41 4.47
N ASP A 208 -15.56 -42.45 5.31
CA ASP A 208 -15.42 -43.84 4.86
C ASP A 208 -16.74 -44.41 4.32
N ALA A 209 -16.73 -45.68 3.91
CA ALA A 209 -17.92 -46.37 3.40
C ALA A 209 -18.96 -46.69 4.48
N CYS A 210 -18.58 -46.65 5.76
CA CYS A 210 -19.43 -46.91 6.92
C CYS A 210 -20.01 -45.63 7.55
N GLY A 211 -19.59 -44.46 7.05
CA GLY A 211 -20.06 -43.16 7.49
C GLY A 211 -19.32 -42.62 8.71
N ASN A 212 -18.14 -43.12 9.05
CA ASN A 212 -17.30 -42.46 10.04
C ASN A 212 -16.58 -41.27 9.38
N ASP A 213 -16.58 -40.14 10.08
CA ASP A 213 -16.12 -38.86 9.56
C ASP A 213 -14.89 -38.34 10.30
N ALA A 214 -13.91 -37.83 9.54
CA ALA A 214 -12.88 -36.93 10.03
C ALA A 214 -13.05 -35.55 9.38
N ILE A 215 -13.12 -34.51 10.22
CA ILE A 215 -13.42 -33.14 9.77
C ILE A 215 -12.20 -32.26 10.05
N HIS A 216 -11.79 -31.49 9.04
CA HIS A 216 -10.81 -30.42 9.17
C HIS A 216 -11.42 -29.09 8.72
N ILE A 217 -11.16 -28.03 9.48
CA ILE A 217 -11.62 -26.67 9.18
C ILE A 217 -10.39 -25.76 9.13
N GLN A 218 -10.32 -24.93 8.09
CA GLN A 218 -9.38 -23.81 7.98
C GLN A 218 -10.15 -22.49 7.95
N ILE A 219 -9.70 -21.53 8.75
CA ILE A 219 -10.23 -20.17 8.77
C ILE A 219 -9.20 -19.22 8.15
N ILE A 220 -9.59 -18.51 7.10
CA ILE A 220 -8.80 -17.46 6.47
C ILE A 220 -9.47 -16.11 6.73
N THR A 221 -8.78 -15.23 7.46
CA THR A 221 -9.24 -13.85 7.68
C THR A 221 -8.65 -12.96 6.60
N VAL A 222 -9.49 -12.39 5.74
CA VAL A 222 -9.10 -11.36 4.77
C VAL A 222 -9.44 -10.01 5.35
N GLN A 223 -8.45 -9.14 5.47
CA GLN A 223 -8.60 -7.80 6.02
C GLN A 223 -7.77 -6.78 5.25
N ASP A 224 -8.21 -5.53 5.26
CA ASP A 224 -7.45 -4.39 4.76
C ASP A 224 -6.78 -3.63 5.91
N THR A 225 -5.45 -3.64 5.96
CA THR A 225 -4.69 -2.89 6.97
C THR A 225 -3.79 -1.80 6.37
N THR A 226 -3.88 -1.58 5.06
CA THR A 226 -2.98 -0.67 4.34
C THR A 226 -3.75 0.55 3.86
N PRO A 227 -3.22 1.77 4.05
CA PRO A 227 -3.86 2.96 3.49
C PRO A 227 -3.65 3.07 1.98
N PRO A 228 -4.49 3.86 1.27
CA PRO A 228 -4.36 4.08 -0.16
C PRO A 228 -3.02 4.68 -0.57
N ASP A 229 -2.51 4.23 -1.71
CA ASP A 229 -1.27 4.68 -2.32
C ASP A 229 -1.51 5.73 -3.41
N LEU A 230 -0.57 6.67 -3.54
CA LEU A 230 -0.58 7.68 -4.60
C LEU A 230 -0.07 7.08 -5.92
N VAL A 231 -0.87 7.24 -6.98
CA VAL A 231 -0.58 6.69 -8.31
C VAL A 231 0.27 7.63 -9.15
N ASN A 232 -0.10 8.91 -9.18
CA ASN A 232 0.58 9.90 -10.00
C ASN A 232 1.56 10.75 -9.17
N PRO A 233 2.77 11.04 -9.68
CA PRO A 233 3.70 11.91 -8.98
C PRO A 233 3.18 13.35 -8.97
N PHE A 234 3.54 14.10 -7.92
CA PHE A 234 3.38 15.54 -7.83
C PHE A 234 4.63 16.17 -7.22
N ASP A 235 4.84 17.45 -7.46
CA ASP A 235 5.96 18.19 -6.86
C ASP A 235 5.61 18.56 -5.42
N GLU A 236 6.26 17.91 -4.45
CA GLU A 236 6.03 18.16 -3.02
C GLU A 236 6.51 19.53 -2.56
N ASN A 237 7.49 20.11 -3.25
CA ASN A 237 8.09 21.39 -2.87
C ASN A 237 8.21 22.29 -4.10
N ILE A 238 7.53 23.42 -4.09
CA ILE A 238 7.49 24.39 -5.20
C ILE A 238 8.00 25.73 -4.68
N LEU A 239 8.87 26.39 -5.44
CA LEU A 239 9.27 27.78 -5.22
C LEU A 239 8.70 28.61 -6.36
N THR A 240 7.94 29.66 -6.04
CA THR A 240 7.24 30.46 -7.04
C THR A 240 7.08 31.91 -6.62
N SER A 241 6.76 32.78 -7.58
CA SER A 241 6.29 34.14 -7.34
C SER A 241 4.79 34.13 -7.00
N CYS A 242 4.29 35.23 -6.45
CA CYS A 242 2.88 35.39 -6.13
C CYS A 242 1.94 35.44 -7.36
N ASP A 243 2.47 35.71 -8.56
CA ASP A 243 1.70 35.68 -9.82
C ASP A 243 1.68 34.29 -10.47
N ASP A 244 2.57 33.38 -10.04
CA ASP A 244 2.77 32.06 -10.64
C ASP A 244 2.37 30.91 -9.70
N ILE A 245 1.55 31.18 -8.67
CA ILE A 245 1.08 30.13 -7.75
C ILE A 245 0.34 29.06 -8.56
N PRO A 246 0.79 27.79 -8.53
CA PRO A 246 0.19 26.75 -9.34
C PRO A 246 -1.21 26.38 -8.84
N GLU A 247 -2.09 26.03 -9.77
CA GLU A 247 -3.38 25.41 -9.46
C GLU A 247 -3.20 24.15 -8.62
N VAL A 248 -4.26 23.75 -7.90
CA VAL A 248 -4.25 22.51 -7.10
C VAL A 248 -4.10 21.30 -8.04
N PRO A 249 -3.06 20.46 -7.88
CA PRO A 249 -2.91 19.28 -8.72
C PRO A 249 -4.03 18.26 -8.45
N GLU A 250 -4.47 17.58 -9.50
CA GLU A 250 -5.38 16.43 -9.36
C GLU A 250 -4.55 15.19 -9.00
N LEU A 251 -4.78 14.64 -7.81
CA LEU A 251 -4.12 13.43 -7.32
C LEU A 251 -5.05 12.23 -7.47
N VAL A 252 -4.49 11.11 -7.91
CA VAL A 252 -5.16 9.84 -8.12
C VAL A 252 -4.57 8.84 -7.12
N PHE A 253 -5.44 8.18 -6.38
CA PHE A 253 -5.09 7.18 -5.39
C PHE A 253 -5.68 5.83 -5.79
N GLU A 254 -4.95 4.77 -5.46
CA GLU A 254 -5.40 3.38 -5.62
C GLU A 254 -5.17 2.65 -4.31
N ASP A 255 -6.05 1.69 -4.03
CA ASP A 255 -5.91 0.80 -2.89
C ASP A 255 -6.14 -0.65 -3.34
N SER A 256 -5.47 -1.59 -2.68
CA SER A 256 -5.50 -3.00 -3.08
C SER A 256 -6.76 -3.73 -2.63
N CYS A 257 -7.42 -3.25 -1.57
CA CYS A 257 -8.58 -3.85 -0.92
C CYS A 257 -9.86 -3.02 -1.13
N SER A 258 -9.70 -1.71 -1.30
CA SER A 258 -10.78 -0.74 -1.29
C SER A 258 -10.95 -0.07 -2.66
N ASN A 259 -12.18 -0.11 -3.18
CA ASN A 259 -12.52 0.55 -4.44
C ASN A 259 -13.05 1.98 -4.25
N ASN A 260 -13.36 2.34 -3.01
CA ASN A 260 -13.90 3.65 -2.67
C ASN A 260 -12.91 4.35 -1.74
N ILE A 261 -12.33 5.42 -2.25
CA ILE A 261 -11.30 6.20 -1.58
C ILE A 261 -11.87 7.59 -1.31
N SER A 262 -11.85 7.99 -0.04
CA SER A 262 -12.26 9.32 0.40
C SER A 262 -11.03 10.23 0.49
N VAL A 263 -11.04 11.32 -0.29
CA VAL A 263 -9.97 12.33 -0.26
C VAL A 263 -10.50 13.61 0.39
N SER A 264 -9.87 14.04 1.48
CA SER A 264 -10.10 15.33 2.13
C SER A 264 -8.94 16.27 1.83
N PHE A 265 -9.24 17.39 1.18
CA PHE A 265 -8.26 18.42 0.84
C PHE A 265 -8.36 19.62 1.79
N ASN A 266 -7.21 20.08 2.29
CA ASN A 266 -7.08 21.30 3.06
C ASN A 266 -5.91 22.15 2.55
N GLU A 267 -6.11 23.46 2.45
CA GLU A 267 -5.07 24.41 2.09
C GLU A 267 -4.96 25.48 3.18
N ALA A 268 -3.74 25.77 3.62
CA ALA A 268 -3.45 26.79 4.60
C ALA A 268 -2.28 27.67 4.14
N SER A 269 -2.43 28.99 4.25
CA SER A 269 -1.36 29.96 4.05
C SER A 269 -0.73 30.34 5.39
N THR A 270 0.59 30.49 5.42
CA THR A 270 1.33 31.03 6.57
C THR A 270 1.44 32.56 6.53
N GLN A 271 0.82 33.23 5.57
CA GLN A 271 0.89 34.69 5.42
C GLN A 271 0.34 35.36 6.70
N THR A 272 1.21 36.08 7.40
CA THR A 272 0.86 36.85 8.61
C THR A 272 0.80 38.35 8.36
N ASN A 273 1.46 38.83 7.31
CA ASN A 273 1.42 40.20 6.84
C ASN A 273 1.59 40.19 5.31
N ASP A 274 1.23 41.31 4.70
CA ASP A 274 1.11 41.48 3.25
C ASP A 274 2.47 41.66 2.53
N PHE A 275 3.58 41.64 3.26
CA PHE A 275 4.90 42.09 2.75
C PHE A 275 6.05 41.10 2.96
N GLU A 276 5.79 39.93 3.53
CA GLU A 276 6.80 38.89 3.75
C GLU A 276 6.51 37.64 2.91
N ASP A 277 7.58 36.98 2.47
CA ASP A 277 7.51 35.65 1.87
C ASP A 277 6.69 34.72 2.77
N TYR A 278 5.82 33.93 2.14
CA TYR A 278 4.94 33.03 2.86
C TYR A 278 4.94 31.65 2.22
N SER A 279 4.33 30.69 2.90
CA SER A 279 4.17 29.34 2.38
C SER A 279 2.69 28.97 2.32
N ILE A 280 2.30 28.30 1.25
CA ILE A 280 1.02 27.62 1.14
C ILE A 280 1.30 26.14 1.36
N ILE A 281 0.60 25.55 2.34
CA ILE A 281 0.66 24.13 2.65
C ILE A 281 -0.67 23.51 2.23
N ARG A 282 -0.59 22.62 1.25
CA ARG A 282 -1.71 21.78 0.82
C ARG A 282 -1.56 20.40 1.45
N THR A 283 -2.64 19.88 2.02
CA THR A 283 -2.69 18.56 2.65
C THR A 283 -3.85 17.77 2.06
N TRP A 284 -3.55 16.57 1.57
CA TRP A 284 -4.53 15.57 1.17
C TRP A 284 -4.51 14.45 2.21
N THR A 285 -5.59 14.33 2.97
CA THR A 285 -5.84 13.19 3.85
C THR A 285 -6.71 12.20 3.09
N VAL A 286 -6.15 11.02 2.83
CA VAL A 286 -6.76 9.98 2.00
C VAL A 286 -7.13 8.82 2.91
N THR A 287 -8.38 8.35 2.82
CA THR A 287 -8.92 7.31 3.69
C THR A 287 -9.68 6.29 2.86
N ASP A 288 -9.42 5.01 3.08
CA ASP A 288 -10.18 3.92 2.48
C ASP A 288 -11.48 3.61 3.23
N ASP A 289 -12.22 2.60 2.78
CA ASP A 289 -13.47 2.16 3.41
C ASP A 289 -13.24 1.51 4.80
N CYS A 290 -12.03 1.02 5.07
CA CYS A 290 -11.63 0.40 6.34
C CYS A 290 -11.06 1.39 7.35
N GLY A 291 -10.94 2.66 6.96
CA GLY A 291 -10.46 3.74 7.78
C GLY A 291 -8.94 3.78 7.90
N ASN A 292 -8.18 3.07 7.06
CA ASN A 292 -6.74 3.29 6.99
C ASN A 292 -6.49 4.63 6.28
N VAL A 293 -5.54 5.41 6.81
CA VAL A 293 -5.32 6.80 6.41
C VAL A 293 -3.88 7.03 5.96
N ALA A 294 -3.72 7.71 4.81
CA ALA A 294 -2.46 8.29 4.35
C ALA A 294 -2.59 9.82 4.24
N GLU A 295 -1.47 10.52 4.45
CA GLU A 295 -1.41 11.98 4.28
C GLU A 295 -0.31 12.36 3.31
N PHE A 296 -0.65 13.23 2.35
CA PHE A 296 0.27 13.79 1.37
C PHE A 296 0.30 15.30 1.53
N THR A 297 1.48 15.90 1.42
CA THR A 297 1.66 17.35 1.60
C THR A 297 2.43 17.97 0.45
N GLN A 298 1.98 19.15 0.01
CA GLN A 298 2.69 20.01 -0.94
C GLN A 298 2.97 21.34 -0.25
N ASN A 299 4.25 21.73 -0.21
CA ASN A 299 4.72 22.99 0.32
C ASN A 299 5.08 23.92 -0.84
N ILE A 300 4.40 25.04 -0.94
CA ILE A 300 4.65 26.07 -1.95
C ILE A 300 5.23 27.28 -1.22
N THR A 301 6.51 27.56 -1.44
CA THR A 301 7.15 28.80 -0.96
C THR A 301 6.90 29.90 -1.99
N VAL A 302 6.27 30.99 -1.55
CA VAL A 302 5.94 32.14 -2.38
C VAL A 302 6.90 33.29 -2.02
N GLU A 303 7.75 33.66 -2.95
CA GLU A 303 8.65 34.81 -2.83
C GLU A 303 7.94 36.07 -3.32
N ILE A 304 7.86 37.11 -2.48
CA ILE A 304 7.32 38.41 -2.85
C ILE A 304 8.44 39.23 -3.49
N SER A 305 8.49 39.26 -4.82
CA SER A 305 9.54 39.97 -5.57
C SER A 305 9.14 41.39 -6.00
N ASN A 306 8.45 42.17 -5.17
CA ASN A 306 8.18 43.58 -5.49
C ASN A 306 9.11 44.49 -4.68
N VAL A 307 10.36 44.64 -5.12
CA VAL A 307 11.25 45.66 -4.58
C VAL A 307 10.96 46.99 -5.28
N ILE A 308 9.90 47.67 -4.86
CA ILE A 308 9.72 49.08 -5.22
C ILE A 308 10.74 49.88 -4.43
N ASN A 309 11.65 50.54 -5.11
CA ASN A 309 12.60 51.45 -4.49
C ASN A 309 12.00 52.85 -4.50
N ALA A 310 11.75 53.40 -3.32
CA ALA A 310 11.37 54.79 -3.14
C ALA A 310 12.59 55.66 -2.87
N PHE A 311 12.55 56.89 -3.40
CA PHE A 311 13.55 57.92 -3.12
C PHE A 311 12.88 59.17 -2.56
N ASP A 312 13.45 59.68 -1.47
CA ASP A 312 13.05 60.98 -0.95
C ASP A 312 13.48 62.11 -1.89
N ALA A 313 12.71 63.19 -1.90
CA ALA A 313 12.95 64.35 -2.74
C ALA A 313 12.94 65.66 -1.95
N ASN A 314 13.74 66.62 -2.42
CA ASN A 314 13.65 68.01 -1.99
C ASN A 314 13.05 68.84 -3.13
N ARG A 315 12.12 69.73 -2.80
CA ARG A 315 11.47 70.66 -3.74
C ARG A 315 11.36 72.03 -3.09
N CYS A 316 11.44 73.07 -3.91
CA CYS A 316 11.22 74.44 -3.48
C CYS A 316 9.73 74.79 -3.58
N VAL A 317 9.23 75.68 -2.72
CA VAL A 317 7.82 76.17 -2.74
C VAL A 317 7.43 76.91 -4.04
N LEU A 318 8.39 77.24 -4.90
CA LEU A 318 8.16 77.84 -6.22
C LEU A 318 8.32 76.86 -7.38
N ASP A 319 8.62 75.58 -7.10
CA ASP A 319 8.70 74.55 -8.13
C ASP A 319 7.31 74.25 -8.71
N SER A 320 7.28 73.82 -9.97
CA SER A 320 6.05 73.34 -10.59
C SER A 320 5.63 71.97 -10.05
N GLU A 321 4.36 71.65 -10.22
CA GLU A 321 3.81 70.31 -10.03
C GLU A 321 4.67 69.22 -10.69
N PHE A 322 4.83 68.10 -9.99
CA PHE A 322 5.56 66.93 -10.47
C PHE A 322 4.83 65.64 -10.12
N ASP A 323 5.20 64.55 -10.79
CA ASP A 323 4.60 63.24 -10.60
C ASP A 323 5.35 62.45 -9.51
N LEU A 324 4.64 61.97 -8.49
CA LEU A 324 5.20 61.15 -7.42
C LEU A 324 5.77 59.82 -7.95
N PHE A 325 5.32 59.33 -9.12
CA PHE A 325 5.94 58.16 -9.76
C PHE A 325 7.41 58.39 -10.14
N ASP A 326 7.85 59.64 -10.34
CA ASP A 326 9.26 59.96 -10.58
C ASP A 326 10.15 59.65 -9.36
N LEU A 327 9.55 59.45 -8.19
CA LEU A 327 10.22 59.09 -6.95
C LEU A 327 10.31 57.57 -6.73
N LEU A 328 9.72 56.78 -7.62
CA LEU A 328 9.74 55.33 -7.57
C LEU A 328 10.62 54.76 -8.68
N SER A 329 11.30 53.64 -8.39
CA SER A 329 11.98 52.83 -9.40
C SER A 329 11.86 51.34 -9.07
N GLY A 330 12.05 50.50 -10.08
CA GLY A 330 11.87 49.06 -9.98
C GLY A 330 10.77 48.59 -10.91
N ASP A 331 10.30 47.36 -10.70
CA ASP A 331 9.19 46.78 -11.44
C ASP A 331 7.92 46.94 -10.60
N PHE A 332 7.05 47.87 -10.99
CA PHE A 332 5.79 48.14 -10.30
C PHE A 332 4.69 48.49 -11.30
N SER A 333 3.46 48.06 -11.01
CA SER A 333 2.28 48.52 -11.75
C SER A 333 1.95 49.96 -11.37
N MET A 334 1.41 50.76 -12.30
CA MET A 334 0.88 52.12 -12.06
C MET A 334 -0.62 52.12 -11.67
N ASP A 335 -1.23 50.94 -11.52
CA ASP A 335 -2.66 50.79 -11.17
C ASP A 335 -2.95 50.96 -9.67
N GLY A 336 -1.92 51.17 -8.85
CA GLY A 336 -2.06 51.45 -7.42
C GLY A 336 -2.53 52.88 -7.13
N THR A 337 -2.65 53.18 -5.85
CA THR A 337 -3.16 54.47 -5.36
C THR A 337 -2.12 55.20 -4.53
N TRP A 338 -1.98 56.50 -4.76
CA TRP A 338 -1.23 57.39 -3.90
C TRP A 338 -2.12 57.96 -2.79
N SER A 339 -1.57 58.07 -1.58
CA SER A 339 -2.24 58.65 -0.44
C SER A 339 -1.30 59.55 0.37
N VAL A 340 -1.84 60.58 1.00
CA VAL A 340 -1.09 61.49 1.87
C VAL A 340 -1.17 60.96 3.30
N VAL A 341 -0.02 60.64 3.89
CA VAL A 341 0.10 60.09 5.25
C VAL A 341 0.40 61.19 6.27
N SER A 342 1.24 62.15 5.87
CA SER A 342 1.65 63.26 6.72
C SER A 342 1.78 64.55 5.91
N GLY A 343 1.33 65.66 6.51
CA GLY A 343 1.24 66.97 5.90
C GLY A 343 -0.13 67.25 5.26
N ASP A 344 -0.55 68.52 5.23
CA ASP A 344 -1.84 68.95 4.69
C ASP A 344 -1.81 69.12 3.15
N ALA A 345 -1.13 68.20 2.43
CA ALA A 345 -1.03 68.23 0.98
C ALA A 345 -2.32 67.72 0.30
N THR A 346 -2.61 68.24 -0.89
CA THR A 346 -3.60 67.68 -1.81
C THR A 346 -2.88 67.20 -3.06
N ILE A 347 -3.24 66.02 -3.55
CA ILE A 347 -2.70 65.42 -4.77
C ILE A 347 -3.83 65.14 -5.77
N ASP A 348 -3.55 65.24 -7.07
CA ASP A 348 -4.46 64.82 -8.15
C ASP A 348 -3.91 63.54 -8.79
N GLY A 349 -4.44 62.39 -8.34
CA GLY A 349 -3.85 61.09 -8.66
C GLY A 349 -2.45 60.98 -8.05
N SER A 350 -1.42 60.99 -8.88
CA SER A 350 -0.01 60.97 -8.48
C SER A 350 0.67 62.35 -8.53
N LEU A 351 -0.03 63.40 -8.96
CA LEU A 351 0.56 64.73 -9.12
C LEU A 351 0.53 65.50 -7.80
N PHE A 352 1.69 66.06 -7.44
CA PHE A 352 1.87 66.90 -6.26
C PHE A 352 2.44 68.27 -6.64
N ASP A 353 1.79 69.36 -6.22
CA ASP A 353 2.19 70.75 -6.45
C ASP A 353 2.81 71.37 -5.18
N PRO A 354 4.15 71.54 -5.12
CA PRO A 354 4.86 72.17 -4.01
C PRO A 354 4.38 73.59 -3.67
N SER A 355 3.82 74.32 -4.64
CA SER A 355 3.38 75.71 -4.44
C SER A 355 2.09 75.85 -3.64
N THR A 356 1.38 74.74 -3.44
CA THR A 356 0.10 74.70 -2.72
C THR A 356 0.25 74.44 -1.22
N VAL A 357 1.47 74.20 -0.74
CA VAL A 357 1.75 73.76 0.63
C VAL A 357 2.80 74.65 1.33
N GLU A 358 2.90 74.54 2.65
CA GLU A 358 3.90 75.27 3.44
C GLU A 358 5.24 74.50 3.49
N VAL A 359 6.31 75.17 3.93
CA VAL A 359 7.62 74.55 4.18
C VAL A 359 7.47 73.44 5.22
N GLY A 360 7.92 72.23 4.90
CA GLY A 360 7.70 71.07 5.73
C GLY A 360 8.04 69.76 5.04
N ILE A 361 7.86 68.65 5.75
CA ILE A 361 8.04 67.30 5.21
C ILE A 361 6.65 66.71 4.98
N TYR A 362 6.42 66.26 3.75
CA TYR A 362 5.20 65.60 3.32
C TYR A 362 5.50 64.14 3.03
N THR A 363 4.72 63.23 3.62
CA THR A 363 4.90 61.79 3.48
C THR A 363 3.77 61.24 2.65
N PHE A 364 4.11 60.55 1.56
CA PHE A 364 3.16 59.90 0.68
C PHE A 364 3.38 58.39 0.69
N ILE A 365 2.30 57.64 0.59
CA ILE A 365 2.34 56.19 0.40
C ILE A 365 1.74 55.85 -0.95
N TYR A 366 2.45 55.01 -1.70
CA TYR A 366 1.91 54.32 -2.86
C TYR A 366 1.52 52.89 -2.45
N SER A 367 0.27 52.51 -2.70
CA SER A 367 -0.27 51.20 -2.35
C SER A 367 -0.94 50.51 -3.53
N ILE A 368 -0.63 49.23 -3.70
CA ILE A 368 -1.38 48.30 -4.56
C ILE A 368 -2.05 47.32 -3.60
N THR A 369 -3.37 47.44 -3.44
CA THR A 369 -4.14 46.62 -2.47
C THR A 369 -4.94 45.51 -3.14
N ASP A 370 -5.22 45.64 -4.45
CA ASP A 370 -5.99 44.66 -5.21
C ASP A 370 -5.05 43.79 -6.05
N GLY A 371 -4.77 42.57 -5.57
CA GLY A 371 -3.94 41.58 -6.25
C GLY A 371 -3.37 40.53 -5.28
N PRO A 372 -2.80 39.42 -5.78
CA PRO A 372 -2.15 38.39 -4.94
C PRO A 372 -0.84 38.88 -4.29
N CYS A 373 -0.31 40.03 -4.74
CA CYS A 373 0.92 40.65 -4.28
C CYS A 373 0.66 42.12 -3.84
N PRO A 374 0.06 42.37 -2.67
CA PRO A 374 -0.05 43.72 -2.15
C PRO A 374 1.34 44.35 -2.00
N THR A 375 1.47 45.64 -2.30
CA THR A 375 2.74 46.35 -2.17
C THR A 375 2.50 47.75 -1.65
N GLU A 376 3.34 48.19 -0.71
CA GLU A 376 3.27 49.51 -0.11
C GLU A 376 4.66 50.10 -0.05
N VAL A 377 4.82 51.35 -0.47
CA VAL A 377 6.08 52.06 -0.38
C VAL A 377 5.85 53.51 0.04
N GLU A 378 6.72 54.01 0.92
CA GLU A 378 6.68 55.37 1.45
C GLU A 378 7.73 56.25 0.75
N VAL A 379 7.36 57.47 0.38
CA VAL A 379 8.28 58.53 -0.07
C VAL A 379 8.11 59.77 0.79
N ASN A 380 9.21 60.43 1.15
CA ASN A 380 9.18 61.72 1.81
C ASN A 380 9.61 62.84 0.87
N VAL A 381 8.80 63.89 0.77
CA VAL A 381 9.10 65.10 0.01
C VAL A 381 9.29 66.26 0.99
N THR A 382 10.50 66.80 1.02
CA THR A 382 10.82 67.98 1.82
C THR A 382 10.63 69.23 0.98
N ILE A 383 9.75 70.13 1.43
CA ILE A 383 9.52 71.44 0.83
C ILE A 383 10.34 72.49 1.58
N ASP A 384 11.17 73.24 0.86
CA ASP A 384 11.97 74.35 1.37
C ASP A 384 11.67 75.70 0.67
N ASP A 385 12.14 76.80 1.27
CA ASP A 385 12.01 78.17 0.76
C ASP A 385 13.32 78.72 0.16
N ASP A 386 14.37 77.91 0.04
CA ASP A 386 15.70 78.33 -0.45
C ASP A 386 15.80 78.18 -1.98
N CYS A 387 14.87 78.84 -2.67
CA CYS A 387 14.66 78.77 -4.12
C CYS A 387 15.71 79.54 -4.94
N VAL A 388 17.01 79.34 -4.67
CA VAL A 388 18.10 80.14 -5.24
C VAL A 388 18.53 79.61 -6.60
N VAL A 389 18.14 80.32 -7.67
CA VAL A 389 18.90 80.34 -8.94
C VAL A 389 19.98 81.42 -8.84
N LEU A 390 21.25 81.01 -8.74
CA LEU A 390 22.39 81.93 -8.65
C LEU A 390 22.49 82.81 -9.93
N PRO A 391 22.58 84.15 -9.81
CA PRO A 391 22.79 85.02 -10.96
C PRO A 391 24.24 84.95 -11.44
N CYS A 392 24.44 84.69 -12.74
CA CYS A 392 25.75 84.61 -13.38
C CYS A 392 26.50 85.95 -13.29
N GLY A 393 27.73 85.91 -12.77
CA GLY A 393 28.61 87.05 -12.56
C GLY A 393 29.68 87.22 -13.64
N ALA A 394 30.46 88.30 -13.56
CA ALA A 394 31.54 88.57 -14.51
C ALA A 394 32.65 87.50 -14.49
N GLU A 395 32.82 86.79 -13.37
CA GLU A 395 33.84 85.76 -13.18
C GLU A 395 33.46 84.43 -13.88
N ASP A 396 32.18 84.25 -14.23
CA ASP A 396 31.67 83.04 -14.89
C ASP A 396 31.87 83.11 -16.41
N VAL A 397 32.09 84.32 -16.97
CA VAL A 397 32.26 84.52 -18.41
C VAL A 397 33.65 84.09 -18.87
N VAL A 398 33.73 82.96 -19.56
CA VAL A 398 34.96 82.43 -20.15
C VAL A 398 35.03 82.79 -21.64
N ILE A 399 35.96 83.67 -21.99
CA ILE A 399 36.16 84.12 -23.38
C ILE A 399 37.43 83.47 -23.94
N SER A 400 37.29 82.76 -25.06
CA SER A 400 38.43 82.17 -25.77
C SER A 400 39.46 83.22 -26.18
N LYS A 401 40.75 82.86 -26.13
CA LYS A 401 41.87 83.79 -26.43
C LYS A 401 42.45 83.58 -27.83
N THR A 402 42.12 82.48 -28.47
CA THR A 402 42.65 82.08 -29.77
C THR A 402 41.57 81.46 -30.63
N VAL A 403 41.67 81.67 -31.94
CA VAL A 403 40.91 80.96 -32.98
C VAL A 403 41.92 80.38 -33.96
N THR A 404 41.89 79.06 -34.14
CA THR A 404 42.70 78.31 -35.10
C THR A 404 41.74 77.58 -36.04
N ALA A 405 41.27 78.27 -37.07
CA ALA A 405 40.30 77.72 -38.01
C ALA A 405 41.01 76.87 -39.08
N ASN A 406 41.47 75.68 -38.72
CA ASN A 406 42.26 74.75 -39.54
C ASN A 406 41.55 73.41 -39.81
N GLY A 407 40.32 73.23 -39.30
CA GLY A 407 39.52 72.02 -39.45
C GLY A 407 39.90 70.87 -38.50
N ASP A 408 40.72 71.11 -37.47
CA ASP A 408 41.15 70.09 -36.51
C ASP A 408 40.19 69.90 -35.31
N SER A 409 39.09 70.65 -35.28
CA SER A 409 38.06 70.66 -34.22
C SER A 409 38.48 71.31 -32.90
N TYR A 410 39.69 71.86 -32.79
CA TYR A 410 40.18 72.57 -31.61
C TYR A 410 40.31 74.08 -31.86
N ASN A 411 39.64 74.88 -31.05
CA ASN A 411 39.58 76.34 -31.17
C ASN A 411 39.15 76.84 -32.58
N GLU A 412 38.27 76.10 -33.25
CA GLU A 412 37.72 76.47 -34.56
C GLU A 412 36.98 77.81 -34.53
N PHE A 413 36.30 78.09 -33.42
CA PHE A 413 35.43 79.24 -33.26
C PHE A 413 35.83 80.08 -32.04
N PHE A 414 35.53 81.37 -32.09
CA PHE A 414 35.64 82.25 -30.93
C PHE A 414 34.47 81.95 -29.98
N THR A 415 34.73 81.25 -28.87
CA THR A 415 33.69 80.88 -27.92
C THR A 415 33.63 81.79 -26.70
N ILE A 416 32.42 81.99 -26.20
CA ILE A 416 32.06 82.65 -24.95
C ILE A 416 31.18 81.65 -24.19
N THR A 417 31.70 81.10 -23.10
CA THR A 417 31.09 80.00 -22.33
C THR A 417 30.97 80.37 -20.85
N GLY A 418 30.27 79.54 -20.06
CA GLY A 418 30.00 79.79 -18.64
C GLY A 418 28.82 80.73 -18.39
N VAL A 419 28.01 80.98 -19.42
CA VAL A 419 26.78 81.78 -19.35
C VAL A 419 25.57 81.16 -20.05
N GLU A 420 25.63 79.85 -20.33
CA GLU A 420 24.65 79.12 -21.14
C GLU A 420 23.26 79.08 -20.50
N ASP A 421 23.20 78.94 -19.16
CA ASP A 421 21.94 78.85 -18.40
C ASP A 421 21.43 80.23 -17.93
N CYS A 422 22.12 81.31 -18.29
CA CYS A 422 21.87 82.66 -17.77
C CYS A 422 20.87 83.48 -18.62
N GLY A 423 20.50 82.97 -19.80
CA GLY A 423 19.56 83.65 -20.70
C GLY A 423 20.07 84.97 -21.30
N PHE A 424 21.39 85.22 -21.31
CA PHE A 424 21.97 86.43 -21.89
C PHE A 424 22.01 86.39 -23.43
N VAL A 425 21.81 87.56 -24.06
CA VAL A 425 22.04 87.72 -25.51
C VAL A 425 23.43 88.31 -25.72
N ILE A 426 24.26 87.62 -26.50
CA ILE A 426 25.66 87.98 -26.74
C ILE A 426 25.75 88.89 -27.97
N GLU A 427 26.13 90.15 -27.80
CA GLU A 427 26.55 91.02 -28.90
C GLU A 427 28.08 90.97 -29.04
N LEU A 428 28.58 90.59 -30.21
CA LEU A 428 30.01 90.51 -30.53
C LEU A 428 30.38 91.51 -31.63
N GLN A 429 31.45 92.26 -31.41
CA GLN A 429 32.12 93.07 -32.42
C GLN A 429 33.61 92.73 -32.43
N ILE A 430 34.22 92.63 -33.62
CA ILE A 430 35.65 92.33 -33.77
C ILE A 430 36.29 93.41 -34.64
N PHE A 431 37.47 93.87 -34.23
CA PHE A 431 38.22 94.96 -34.84
C PHE A 431 39.63 94.51 -35.23
N ASN A 432 40.14 95.04 -36.34
CA ASN A 432 41.54 94.87 -36.71
C ASN A 432 42.47 95.79 -35.90
N ARG A 433 43.79 95.64 -36.06
CA ARG A 433 44.80 96.43 -35.33
C ARG A 433 44.74 97.95 -35.55
N TRP A 434 44.01 98.43 -36.55
CA TRP A 434 43.83 99.85 -36.84
C TRP A 434 42.49 100.39 -36.29
N GLY A 435 41.71 99.56 -35.59
CA GLY A 435 40.42 99.94 -35.01
C GLY A 435 39.24 99.88 -35.99
N ALA A 436 39.41 99.28 -37.17
CA ALA A 436 38.28 99.07 -38.09
C ALA A 436 37.52 97.80 -37.72
N GLU A 437 36.19 97.89 -37.62
CA GLU A 437 35.29 96.75 -37.40
C GLU A 437 35.31 95.81 -38.62
N ILE A 438 35.55 94.53 -38.37
CA ILE A 438 35.64 93.48 -39.39
C ILE A 438 34.53 92.44 -39.28
N TYR A 439 33.90 92.33 -38.10
CA TYR A 439 32.78 91.44 -37.84
C TYR A 439 31.88 92.03 -36.76
N LYS A 440 30.57 91.84 -36.91
CA LYS A 440 29.57 92.21 -35.93
C LYS A 440 28.39 91.24 -35.96
N ASN A 441 27.99 90.75 -34.80
CA ASN A 441 26.78 89.94 -34.63
C ASN A 441 26.07 90.36 -33.33
N ASN A 442 24.78 90.67 -33.40
CA ASN A 442 24.00 91.13 -32.24
C ASN A 442 23.37 89.98 -31.43
N ASN A 443 23.51 88.74 -31.90
CA ASN A 443 23.10 87.54 -31.18
C ASN A 443 24.05 86.39 -31.55
N TYR A 444 25.29 86.53 -31.10
CA TYR A 444 26.38 85.65 -31.43
C TYR A 444 26.20 84.25 -30.82
N GLN A 445 26.40 83.20 -31.61
CA GLN A 445 26.13 81.80 -31.24
C GLN A 445 27.41 80.95 -31.18
N ASN A 446 28.56 81.56 -30.83
CA ASN A 446 29.85 80.87 -30.76
C ASN A 446 30.29 80.24 -32.11
N ASP A 447 29.96 80.89 -33.22
CA ASP A 447 30.06 80.37 -34.58
C ASP A 447 31.03 81.14 -35.50
N TRP A 448 31.77 82.12 -34.98
CA TRP A 448 32.74 82.90 -35.77
C TRP A 448 34.13 82.26 -35.77
N ASN A 449 34.62 81.95 -36.97
CA ASN A 449 35.90 81.28 -37.24
C ASN A 449 36.80 82.13 -38.17
N GLY A 450 36.83 83.46 -37.95
CA GLY A 450 37.71 84.35 -38.70
C GLY A 450 37.15 84.93 -40.01
N ASP A 451 35.84 84.86 -40.25
CA ASP A 451 35.21 85.48 -41.42
C ASP A 451 35.21 87.02 -41.34
N ALA A 452 35.51 87.71 -42.44
CA ALA A 452 35.44 89.17 -42.53
C ALA A 452 34.28 89.65 -43.42
N HIS A 453 33.54 90.66 -42.98
CA HIS A 453 32.53 91.31 -43.82
C HIS A 453 33.16 92.45 -44.66
N GLY A 454 33.21 92.27 -45.98
CA GLY A 454 33.54 93.33 -46.95
C GLY A 454 34.99 93.36 -47.45
N SER A 455 35.21 94.13 -48.53
CA SER A 455 36.43 94.19 -49.36
C SER A 455 37.72 94.68 -48.70
N SER A 456 37.76 94.78 -47.37
CA SER A 456 38.91 95.26 -46.59
C SER A 456 39.97 94.19 -46.31
N VAL A 457 39.76 92.94 -46.74
CA VAL A 457 40.66 91.84 -46.37
C VAL A 457 40.81 90.73 -47.43
N GLY A 458 41.25 91.07 -48.65
CA GLY A 458 41.69 90.07 -49.63
C GLY A 458 40.63 89.06 -50.12
N ASN A 459 40.98 88.21 -51.08
CA ASN A 459 40.03 87.39 -51.86
C ASN A 459 39.63 86.06 -51.18
N SER A 460 39.93 85.88 -49.89
CA SER A 460 39.87 84.59 -49.19
C SER A 460 38.67 84.45 -48.23
N GLY A 461 37.85 85.49 -48.03
CA GLY A 461 36.75 85.50 -47.05
C GLY A 461 37.18 85.52 -45.57
N LYS A 462 38.40 85.09 -45.27
CA LYS A 462 39.01 85.03 -43.93
C LYS A 462 39.93 86.21 -43.62
N VAL A 463 40.02 86.56 -42.34
CA VAL A 463 40.99 87.53 -41.82
C VAL A 463 42.40 86.92 -41.76
N PRO A 464 43.47 87.65 -42.15
CA PRO A 464 44.83 87.17 -42.05
C PRO A 464 45.21 86.83 -40.62
N THR A 465 46.10 85.86 -40.49
CA THR A 465 46.69 85.50 -39.20
C THR A 465 47.28 86.71 -38.49
N GLY A 466 46.84 86.96 -37.25
CA GLY A 466 47.25 88.12 -36.48
C GLY A 466 46.38 88.36 -35.25
N THR A 467 46.71 89.43 -34.52
CA THR A 467 45.94 89.87 -33.35
C THR A 467 44.81 90.80 -33.78
N TYR A 468 43.60 90.48 -33.33
CA TYR A 468 42.39 91.28 -33.43
C TYR A 468 41.91 91.64 -32.04
N TYR A 469 40.89 92.47 -31.95
CA TYR A 469 40.30 92.91 -30.68
C TYR A 469 38.80 92.68 -30.70
N TYR A 470 38.24 92.12 -29.63
CA TYR A 470 36.80 91.95 -29.49
C TYR A 470 36.22 92.99 -28.53
N VAL A 471 34.94 93.27 -28.71
CA VAL A 471 34.05 93.88 -27.72
C VAL A 471 32.82 92.99 -27.62
N ILE A 472 32.52 92.51 -26.42
CA ILE A 472 31.37 91.68 -26.10
C ILE A 472 30.46 92.44 -25.15
N ASN A 473 29.19 92.54 -25.51
CA ASN A 473 28.16 93.11 -24.67
C ASN A 473 27.09 92.05 -24.40
N LEU A 474 26.99 91.60 -23.14
CA LEU A 474 25.97 90.66 -22.70
C LEU A 474 24.70 91.45 -22.32
N LYS A 475 23.69 91.45 -23.21
CA LYS A 475 22.44 92.17 -22.96
C LYS A 475 21.72 91.60 -21.74
N ASN A 476 21.06 92.50 -21.01
CA ASN A 476 20.27 92.21 -19.81
C ASN A 476 21.08 91.64 -18.62
N SER A 477 22.41 91.50 -18.75
CA SER A 477 23.27 91.02 -17.66
C SER A 477 23.59 92.08 -16.60
N GLY A 478 23.50 93.38 -16.94
CA GLY A 478 24.00 94.47 -16.10
C GLY A 478 25.53 94.54 -15.98
N LEU A 479 26.26 93.63 -16.63
CA LEU A 479 27.72 93.61 -16.64
C LEU A 479 28.29 94.69 -17.57
N LYS A 480 29.51 95.13 -17.27
CA LYS A 480 30.25 96.02 -18.19
C LYS A 480 30.69 95.22 -19.43
N PRO A 481 30.74 95.83 -20.62
CA PRO A 481 31.24 95.17 -21.81
C PRO A 481 32.66 94.61 -21.62
N PHE A 482 32.90 93.40 -22.10
CA PHE A 482 34.21 92.76 -22.11
C PHE A 482 34.96 93.16 -23.37
N ALA A 483 36.23 93.53 -23.24
CA ALA A 483 37.07 93.84 -24.40
C ALA A 483 38.47 93.29 -24.19
N GLY A 484 39.05 92.72 -25.23
CA GLY A 484 40.35 92.09 -25.15
C GLY A 484 40.95 91.73 -26.50
N PRO A 485 42.24 91.37 -26.52
CA PRO A 485 42.87 90.84 -27.72
C PRO A 485 42.44 89.39 -27.94
N ILE A 486 42.35 89.01 -29.21
CA ILE A 486 42.19 87.63 -29.67
C ILE A 486 43.22 87.36 -30.75
N TYR A 487 43.90 86.23 -30.66
CA TYR A 487 44.78 85.76 -31.72
C TYR A 487 43.97 84.91 -32.71
N VAL A 488 44.00 85.27 -33.99
CA VAL A 488 43.28 84.54 -35.02
C VAL A 488 44.31 84.00 -36.00
N ALA A 489 44.31 82.69 -36.20
CA ALA A 489 45.08 82.00 -37.23
C ALA A 489 44.09 81.31 -38.17
N THR A 490 44.13 81.69 -39.43
CA THR A 490 43.34 81.09 -40.51
C THR A 490 44.33 80.51 -41.50
N ASP A 491 44.09 79.27 -41.92
CA ASP A 491 44.87 78.68 -43.01
C ASP A 491 44.47 79.38 -44.32
N LYS A 492 45.47 79.70 -45.13
CA LYS A 492 45.29 80.34 -46.44
C LYS A 492 44.69 79.39 -47.47
#